data_AF-A0A3C8C8Z2-F1
#
_entry.id   AF-A0A3C8C8Z2-F1
#
_cell.length_a   1.000
_cell.length_b   1.000
_cell.length_c   1.000
_cell.angle_alpha   90.00
_cell.angle_beta   90.00
_cell.angle_gamma   90.00
#
_symmetry.space_group_name_H-M   'P 1'
#
loop_
_entity.id
_entity.type
_entity.pdbx_description
1 polymer ?
#
loop_
_entity_poly.entity_id
_entity_poly.type
_entity_poly.pdbx_seq_one_letter_code
_entity_poly.pdbx_strand_id
1 'polypeptide(L)'
;MGNDRHFSFKKAQIENFLKTEFKKKFKSNAKISLRKRHKFIDEVTCKIAKRFGKNVLVLIDFSKNGFCSVVSPVETESTEKGKLIKSFSHPQVFYTSHCVDRFSERTQAQENCVIKLDAFFGKALSSYGENDGFLACPDGIFAYDLIEDRLIIKTYINLDLLSDDQIKQFYGSGMISMLPREYATKDIFGADFILADEHEEFLGN
;
A
#
# COMPACT_ATOMS: atom_id res chain seq x y z
N MET A 1 10.73 -24.87 14.09
CA MET A 1 10.79 -25.80 12.93
C MET A 1 9.44 -26.36 12.48
N GLY A 2 8.46 -26.63 13.36
CA GLY A 2 7.11 -27.08 12.95
C GLY A 2 6.19 -25.97 12.42
N ASN A 3 6.26 -24.76 12.98
CA ASN A 3 5.43 -23.61 12.57
C ASN A 3 5.76 -23.09 11.15
N ASP A 4 7.04 -23.11 10.74
CA ASP A 4 7.46 -22.59 9.43
C ASP A 4 6.93 -23.41 8.24
N ARG A 5 6.89 -24.74 8.36
CA ARG A 5 6.32 -25.61 7.31
C ARG A 5 4.81 -25.42 7.19
N HIS A 6 4.12 -25.24 8.32
CA HIS A 6 2.69 -24.95 8.32
C HIS A 6 2.40 -23.58 7.69
N PHE A 7 3.21 -22.55 7.97
CA PHE A 7 3.04 -21.24 7.36
C PHE A 7 3.36 -21.28 5.86
N SER A 8 4.44 -21.95 5.45
CA SER A 8 4.83 -22.08 4.03
C SER A 8 3.75 -22.77 3.19
N PHE A 9 3.16 -23.86 3.72
CA PHE A 9 2.05 -24.54 3.04
C PHE A 9 0.80 -23.65 2.96
N LYS A 10 0.48 -22.94 4.05
CA LYS A 10 -0.64 -22.00 4.10
C LYS A 10 -0.42 -20.80 3.15
N LYS A 11 0.82 -20.33 3.02
CA LYS A 11 1.24 -19.27 2.09
C LYS A 11 0.93 -19.67 0.65
N ALA A 12 1.38 -20.85 0.21
CA ALA A 12 1.07 -21.34 -1.14
C ALA A 12 -0.45 -21.47 -1.40
N GLN A 13 -1.23 -21.90 -0.41
CA GLN A 13 -2.70 -21.97 -0.53
C GLN A 13 -3.34 -20.59 -0.68
N ILE A 14 -2.87 -19.60 0.09
CA ILE A 14 -3.35 -18.21 0.03
C ILE A 14 -3.00 -17.58 -1.31
N GLU A 15 -1.76 -17.76 -1.77
CA GLU A 15 -1.30 -17.26 -3.08
C GLU A 15 -2.13 -17.85 -4.24
N ASN A 16 -2.39 -19.16 -4.21
CA ASN A 16 -3.22 -19.81 -5.24
C ASN A 16 -4.69 -19.33 -5.18
N PHE A 17 -5.23 -19.15 -3.98
CA PHE A 17 -6.57 -18.58 -3.80
C PHE A 17 -6.65 -17.17 -4.38
N LEU A 18 -5.66 -16.32 -4.07
CA LEU A 18 -5.56 -14.95 -4.58
C LEU A 18 -5.48 -14.88 -6.09
N LYS A 19 -4.57 -15.66 -6.69
CA LYS A 19 -4.44 -15.75 -8.15
C LYS A 19 -5.76 -16.14 -8.81
N THR A 20 -6.51 -17.05 -8.19
CA THR A 20 -7.83 -17.48 -8.68
C THR A 20 -8.87 -16.36 -8.57
N GLU A 21 -8.96 -15.68 -7.42
CA GLU A 21 -9.89 -14.57 -7.23
C GLU A 21 -9.54 -13.36 -8.12
N PHE A 22 -8.26 -13.09 -8.33
CA PHE A 22 -7.78 -12.04 -9.22
C PHE A 22 -8.22 -12.32 -10.66
N LYS A 23 -7.94 -13.52 -11.19
CA LYS A 23 -8.37 -13.92 -12.55
C LYS A 23 -9.89 -13.92 -12.73
N LYS A 24 -10.66 -14.25 -11.69
CA LYS A 24 -12.13 -14.17 -11.73
C LYS A 24 -12.62 -12.73 -11.89
N LYS A 25 -11.99 -11.79 -11.17
CA LYS A 25 -12.40 -10.36 -11.15
C LYS A 25 -11.86 -9.59 -12.34
N PHE A 26 -10.60 -9.80 -12.69
CA PHE A 26 -9.88 -9.10 -13.73
C PHE A 26 -9.54 -10.08 -14.86
N LYS A 27 -10.45 -10.14 -15.85
CA LYS A 27 -10.34 -11.05 -17.01
C LYS A 27 -9.42 -10.53 -18.11
N SER A 28 -9.14 -9.23 -18.12
CA SER A 28 -8.27 -8.58 -19.10
C SER A 28 -7.01 -8.03 -18.42
N ASN A 29 -5.90 -8.00 -19.17
CA ASN A 29 -4.65 -7.36 -18.75
C ASN A 29 -4.72 -5.82 -18.86
N ALA A 30 -5.92 -5.25 -18.85
CA ALA A 30 -6.11 -3.82 -18.89
C ALA A 30 -5.69 -3.21 -17.56
N LYS A 31 -5.22 -1.96 -17.60
CA LYS A 31 -4.83 -1.20 -16.41
C LYS A 31 -6.00 -1.14 -15.40
N ILE A 32 -5.74 -1.57 -14.17
CA ILE A 32 -6.75 -1.60 -13.11
C ILE A 32 -6.71 -0.27 -12.35
N SER A 33 -7.83 0.47 -12.37
CA SER A 33 -7.96 1.74 -11.66
C SER A 33 -7.85 1.58 -10.15
N LEU A 34 -7.34 2.60 -9.44
CA LEU A 34 -7.12 2.57 -7.99
C LEU A 34 -8.39 2.19 -7.20
N ARG A 35 -9.53 2.76 -7.58
CA ARG A 35 -10.84 2.40 -7.00
C ARG A 35 -11.14 0.90 -7.09
N LYS A 36 -10.82 0.27 -8.23
CA LYS A 36 -11.00 -1.18 -8.41
C LYS A 36 -9.98 -1.97 -7.59
N ARG A 37 -8.75 -1.47 -7.43
CA ARG A 37 -7.71 -2.08 -6.58
C ARG A 37 -8.13 -2.10 -5.11
N HIS A 38 -8.51 -0.94 -4.55
CA HIS A 38 -9.00 -0.84 -3.16
C HIS A 38 -10.18 -1.77 -2.91
N LYS A 39 -11.21 -1.71 -3.77
CA LYS A 39 -12.39 -2.59 -3.64
C LYS A 39 -12.00 -4.07 -3.67
N PHE A 40 -11.06 -4.46 -4.52
CA PHE A 40 -10.59 -5.84 -4.58
C PHE A 40 -9.82 -6.23 -3.32
N ILE A 41 -8.92 -5.38 -2.81
CA ILE A 41 -8.21 -5.60 -1.55
C ILE A 41 -9.19 -5.82 -0.41
N ASP A 42 -10.21 -4.97 -0.27
CA ASP A 42 -11.24 -5.09 0.79
C ASP A 42 -12.00 -6.42 0.69
N GLU A 43 -12.49 -6.75 -0.51
CA GLU A 43 -13.24 -7.98 -0.79
C GLU A 43 -12.40 -9.22 -0.48
N VAL A 44 -11.15 -9.24 -0.93
CA VAL A 44 -10.22 -10.36 -0.77
C VAL A 44 -9.75 -10.50 0.67
N THR A 45 -9.44 -9.40 1.35
CA THR A 45 -9.05 -9.39 2.76
C THR A 45 -10.14 -10.05 3.61
N CYS A 46 -11.41 -9.71 3.36
CA CYS A 46 -12.54 -10.36 4.03
C CYS A 46 -12.63 -11.87 3.73
N LYS A 47 -12.43 -12.29 2.48
CA LYS A 47 -12.45 -13.72 2.09
C LYS A 47 -11.31 -14.50 2.72
N ILE A 48 -10.11 -13.92 2.74
CA ILE A 48 -8.92 -14.54 3.35
C ILE A 48 -9.08 -14.63 4.85
N ALA A 49 -9.56 -13.57 5.51
CA ALA A 49 -9.84 -13.59 6.93
C ALA A 49 -10.83 -14.72 7.30
N LYS A 50 -11.88 -14.93 6.50
CA LYS A 50 -12.86 -16.01 6.71
C LYS A 50 -12.27 -17.41 6.49
N ARG A 51 -11.40 -17.58 5.49
CA ARG A 51 -10.90 -18.90 5.08
C ARG A 51 -9.60 -19.33 5.78
N PHE A 52 -8.73 -18.37 6.05
CA PHE A 52 -7.37 -18.60 6.54
C PHE A 52 -7.08 -17.88 7.88
N GLY A 53 -7.99 -17.04 8.36
CA GLY A 53 -7.89 -16.30 9.62
C GLY A 53 -7.42 -14.85 9.43
N LYS A 54 -7.73 -13.98 10.41
CA LYS A 54 -7.40 -12.55 10.42
C LYS A 54 -5.90 -12.24 10.54
N ASN A 55 -5.12 -13.27 10.79
CA ASN A 55 -3.70 -13.18 11.06
C ASN A 55 -2.86 -13.14 9.77
N VAL A 56 -3.41 -12.85 8.61
CA VAL A 56 -2.62 -12.74 7.37
C VAL A 56 -2.85 -11.39 6.70
N LEU A 57 -1.77 -10.69 6.37
CA LEU A 57 -1.79 -9.55 5.47
C LEU A 57 -1.31 -9.99 4.09
N VAL A 58 -1.98 -9.50 3.05
CA VAL A 58 -1.63 -9.79 1.66
C VAL A 58 -1.34 -8.49 0.96
N LEU A 59 -0.14 -8.39 0.40
CA LEU A 59 0.26 -7.33 -0.49
C LEU A 59 0.04 -7.79 -1.94
N ILE A 60 -0.65 -7.02 -2.75
CA ILE A 60 -1.07 -7.40 -4.10
C ILE A 60 -0.45 -6.43 -5.10
N ASP A 61 0.42 -6.96 -5.95
CA ASP A 61 1.02 -6.24 -7.07
C ASP A 61 0.10 -6.37 -8.29
N PHE A 62 -0.65 -5.30 -8.55
CA PHE A 62 -1.59 -5.22 -9.66
C PHE A 62 -0.88 -5.07 -11.02
N SER A 63 0.38 -4.64 -11.04
CA SER A 63 1.18 -4.55 -12.28
C SER A 63 1.67 -5.94 -12.74
N LYS A 64 1.90 -6.86 -11.80
CA LYS A 64 2.33 -8.24 -12.06
C LYS A 64 1.20 -9.26 -11.97
N ASN A 65 0.03 -8.94 -12.54
CA ASN A 65 -1.14 -9.82 -12.61
C ASN A 65 -1.60 -10.38 -11.24
N GLY A 66 -1.53 -9.57 -10.19
CA GLY A 66 -1.92 -9.98 -8.85
C GLY A 66 -0.89 -10.88 -8.17
N PHE A 67 0.39 -10.78 -8.55
CA PHE A 67 1.48 -11.32 -7.73
C PHE A 67 1.29 -10.83 -6.30
N CYS A 68 1.46 -11.72 -5.33
CA CYS A 68 1.18 -11.37 -3.95
C CYS A 68 2.30 -11.81 -3.04
N SER A 69 2.52 -10.99 -2.02
CA SER A 69 3.41 -11.30 -0.91
C SER A 69 2.54 -11.46 0.34
N VAL A 70 2.62 -12.65 0.93
CA VAL A 70 1.85 -13.00 2.12
C VAL A 70 2.70 -12.76 3.35
N VAL A 71 2.20 -11.93 4.25
CA VAL A 71 2.88 -11.49 5.46
C VAL A 71 2.25 -12.19 6.66
N SER A 72 3.09 -12.80 7.50
CA SER A 72 2.70 -13.56 8.68
C SER A 72 2.85 -12.73 9.96
N PRO A 73 2.06 -12.99 11.02
CA PRO A 73 2.37 -12.48 12.33
C PRO A 73 3.43 -13.36 12.95
N VAL A 74 4.54 -12.76 13.37
CA VAL A 74 5.58 -13.44 14.14
C VAL A 74 5.54 -12.93 15.58
N GLU A 75 5.83 -13.81 16.55
CA GLU A 75 5.85 -13.50 17.98
C GLU A 75 7.20 -12.93 18.49
N THR A 76 8.13 -12.55 17.61
CA THR A 76 9.47 -12.12 18.03
C THR A 76 9.66 -10.60 18.06
N GLU A 77 10.27 -10.15 19.16
CA GLU A 77 10.58 -8.75 19.48
C GLU A 77 11.94 -8.29 18.94
N SER A 78 11.98 -7.00 18.62
CA SER A 78 13.15 -6.16 18.34
C SER A 78 14.02 -6.55 17.13
N THR A 79 14.37 -5.55 16.33
CA THR A 79 15.40 -5.67 15.29
C THR A 79 16.65 -4.92 15.75
N GLU A 80 17.82 -5.21 15.18
CA GLU A 80 19.04 -4.42 15.41
C GLU A 80 18.87 -2.92 15.04
N LYS A 81 17.79 -2.57 14.33
CA LYS A 81 17.45 -1.20 13.89
C LYS A 81 16.55 -0.43 14.88
N GLY A 82 16.24 -1.00 16.05
CA GLY A 82 15.51 -0.34 17.13
C GLY A 82 14.18 -0.99 17.49
N LYS A 83 13.45 -0.33 18.41
CA LYS A 83 12.16 -0.82 18.92
C LYS A 83 11.10 -0.79 17.81
N LEU A 84 10.40 -1.92 17.65
CA LEU A 84 9.26 -2.05 16.76
C LEU A 84 7.96 -1.77 17.53
N ILE A 85 7.09 -0.96 16.94
CA ILE A 85 5.76 -0.59 17.44
C ILE A 85 4.73 -1.25 16.53
N LYS A 86 3.82 -2.02 17.12
CA LYS A 86 2.83 -2.79 16.36
C LYS A 86 1.70 -1.90 15.87
N SER A 87 1.24 -2.11 14.64
CA SER A 87 0.00 -1.53 14.12
C SER A 87 -1.22 -2.04 14.90
N PHE A 88 -2.21 -1.18 15.12
CA PHE A 88 -3.48 -1.58 15.75
C PHE A 88 -4.41 -2.28 14.75
N SER A 89 -4.33 -1.88 13.48
CA SER A 89 -5.22 -2.34 12.40
C SER A 89 -4.71 -3.62 11.73
N HIS A 90 -3.38 -3.80 11.67
CA HIS A 90 -2.75 -4.91 11.00
C HIS A 90 -1.71 -5.58 11.91
N PRO A 91 -2.02 -6.75 12.53
CA PRO A 91 -1.11 -7.43 13.44
C PRO A 91 0.26 -7.83 12.86
N GLN A 92 0.39 -7.80 11.53
CA GLN A 92 1.58 -8.17 10.76
C GLN A 92 2.46 -6.95 10.40
N VAL A 93 2.00 -5.74 10.69
CA VAL A 93 2.66 -4.49 10.34
C VAL A 93 3.30 -3.89 11.58
N PHE A 94 4.57 -3.50 11.43
CA PHE A 94 5.34 -2.87 12.48
C PHE A 94 5.90 -1.53 11.97
N TYR A 95 5.78 -0.51 12.80
CA TYR A 95 6.46 0.76 12.63
C TYR A 95 7.75 0.75 13.44
N THR A 96 8.84 1.27 12.90
CA THR A 96 10.01 1.59 13.73
C THR A 96 9.66 2.74 14.67
N SER A 97 10.27 2.76 15.86
CA SER A 97 10.22 3.93 16.78
C SER A 97 10.53 5.22 16.03
N HIS A 98 11.61 5.21 15.23
CA HIS A 98 12.01 6.32 14.37
C HIS A 98 10.90 6.82 13.42
N CYS A 99 10.11 5.92 12.83
CA CYS A 99 8.97 6.28 12.00
C CYS A 99 7.91 7.05 12.80
N VAL A 100 7.57 6.56 14.00
CA VAL A 100 6.52 7.14 14.85
C VAL A 100 6.97 8.49 15.41
N ASP A 101 8.22 8.58 15.88
CA ASP A 101 8.78 9.79 16.47
C ASP A 101 8.82 10.93 15.43
N ARG A 102 9.38 10.66 14.24
CA ARG A 102 9.41 11.65 13.15
C ARG A 102 8.02 12.07 12.69
N PHE A 103 7.07 11.13 12.65
CA PHE A 103 5.70 11.45 12.26
C PHE A 103 5.06 12.36 13.31
N SER A 104 5.25 12.09 14.60
CA SER A 104 4.72 12.90 15.71
C SER A 104 5.29 14.32 15.68
N GLU A 105 6.62 14.46 15.55
CA GLU A 105 7.30 15.76 15.47
C GLU A 105 6.78 16.61 14.31
N ARG A 106 6.61 16.00 13.13
CA ARG A 106 6.18 16.71 11.91
C ARG A 106 4.70 17.07 11.90
N THR A 107 3.86 16.22 12.48
CA THR A 107 2.42 16.47 12.52
C THR A 107 1.97 17.29 13.73
N GLN A 108 2.91 17.62 14.63
CA GLN A 108 2.64 18.30 15.91
C GLN A 108 1.49 17.63 16.68
N ALA A 109 1.33 16.32 16.52
CA ALA A 109 0.17 15.60 17.04
C ALA A 109 0.41 15.17 18.49
N GLN A 110 -0.49 15.57 19.38
CA GLN A 110 -0.58 15.02 20.75
C GLN A 110 -1.36 13.69 20.80
N GLU A 111 -1.95 13.28 19.68
CA GLU A 111 -2.73 12.06 19.53
C GLU A 111 -1.84 10.84 19.24
N ASN A 112 -2.42 9.63 19.40
CA ASN A 112 -1.74 8.39 19.08
C ASN A 112 -1.43 8.29 17.58
N CYS A 113 -0.19 8.61 17.22
CA CYS A 113 0.32 8.66 15.85
C CYS A 113 0.15 7.33 15.09
N VAL A 114 0.12 6.20 15.79
CA VAL A 114 -0.06 4.88 15.19
C VAL A 114 -1.44 4.74 14.54
N ILE A 115 -2.49 5.33 15.13
CA ILE A 115 -3.84 5.28 14.57
C ILE A 115 -3.91 6.03 13.24
N LYS A 116 -3.26 7.20 13.15
CA LYS A 116 -3.18 7.97 11.91
C LYS A 116 -2.36 7.24 10.84
N LEU A 117 -1.20 6.70 11.23
CA LEU A 117 -0.36 5.90 10.35
C LEU A 117 -1.12 4.70 9.77
N ASP A 118 -1.90 3.99 10.59
CA ASP A 118 -2.73 2.87 10.15
C ASP A 118 -3.77 3.29 9.09
N ALA A 119 -4.45 4.42 9.31
CA ALA A 119 -5.45 4.94 8.37
C ALA A 119 -4.82 5.29 7.01
N PHE A 120 -3.63 5.89 7.02
CA PHE A 120 -2.87 6.20 5.80
C PHE A 120 -2.32 4.93 5.13
N PHE A 121 -1.82 4.00 5.92
CA PHE A 121 -1.26 2.73 5.45
C PHE A 121 -2.31 1.89 4.70
N GLY A 122 -3.55 1.83 5.20
CA GLY A 122 -4.64 1.11 4.52
C GLY A 122 -4.87 1.60 3.09
N LYS A 123 -4.77 2.91 2.85
CA LYS A 123 -4.85 3.48 1.48
C LYS A 123 -3.63 3.11 0.64
N ALA A 124 -2.45 3.10 1.27
CA ALA A 124 -1.17 2.86 0.63
C ALA A 124 -1.01 1.43 0.08
N LEU A 125 -1.72 0.44 0.64
CA LEU A 125 -1.67 -0.97 0.21
C LEU A 125 -1.90 -1.17 -1.30
N SER A 126 -2.73 -0.34 -1.91
CA SER A 126 -3.05 -0.43 -3.35
C SER A 126 -1.93 0.03 -4.29
N SER A 127 -0.89 0.66 -3.75
CA SER A 127 0.32 1.09 -4.46
C SER A 127 1.44 0.04 -4.46
N TYR A 128 1.23 -1.09 -3.77
CA TYR A 128 2.24 -2.14 -3.69
C TYR A 128 2.63 -2.63 -5.10
N GLY A 129 3.94 -2.72 -5.34
CA GLY A 129 4.52 -3.12 -6.63
C GLY A 129 4.67 -2.00 -7.65
N GLU A 130 4.19 -0.79 -7.37
CA GLU A 130 4.40 0.37 -8.25
C GLU A 130 5.80 0.99 -8.04
N ASN A 131 6.27 1.05 -6.80
CA ASN A 131 7.60 1.52 -6.45
C ASN A 131 8.26 0.55 -5.46
N ASP A 132 9.44 0.03 -5.81
CA ASP A 132 10.15 -0.93 -4.98
C ASP A 132 10.55 -0.30 -3.63
N GLY A 133 10.12 -0.92 -2.53
CA GLY A 133 10.39 -0.44 -1.17
C GLY A 133 9.56 0.76 -0.71
N PHE A 134 8.62 1.25 -1.53
CA PHE A 134 7.76 2.38 -1.19
C PHE A 134 6.27 2.09 -1.41
N LEU A 135 5.43 2.63 -0.52
CA LEU A 135 3.98 2.66 -0.69
C LEU A 135 3.50 4.10 -0.67
N ALA A 136 2.83 4.52 -1.73
CA ALA A 136 2.27 5.86 -1.86
C ALA A 136 0.79 5.87 -1.46
N CYS A 137 0.38 6.89 -0.71
CA CYS A 137 -1.02 7.23 -0.47
C CYS A 137 -1.24 8.74 -0.69
N PRO A 138 -2.48 9.24 -0.70
CA PRO A 138 -2.70 10.68 -0.88
C PRO A 138 -2.03 11.56 0.18
N ASP A 139 -1.83 11.01 1.37
CA ASP A 139 -1.33 11.78 2.51
C ASP A 139 0.22 11.82 2.54
N GLY A 140 0.91 10.93 1.82
CA GLY A 140 2.37 10.80 1.82
C GLY A 140 2.88 9.44 1.40
N ILE A 141 4.13 9.13 1.75
CA ILE A 141 4.85 7.96 1.27
C ILE A 141 5.45 7.17 2.43
N PHE A 142 5.20 5.86 2.44
CA PHE A 142 5.80 4.92 3.38
C PHE A 142 7.00 4.24 2.75
N ALA A 143 8.14 4.25 3.44
CA ALA A 143 9.26 3.38 3.10
C ALA A 143 9.16 2.09 3.92
N TYR A 144 9.26 0.93 3.26
CA TYR A 144 9.11 -0.37 3.91
C TYR A 144 10.20 -1.36 3.54
N ASP A 145 10.41 -2.35 4.41
CA ASP A 145 11.11 -3.59 4.09
C ASP A 145 10.22 -4.79 4.42
N LEU A 146 10.41 -5.88 3.67
CA LEU A 146 9.92 -7.20 4.01
C LEU A 146 11.05 -8.00 4.68
N ILE A 147 10.96 -8.21 5.99
CA ILE A 147 11.98 -8.94 6.77
C ILE A 147 11.30 -10.15 7.42
N GLU A 148 11.75 -11.36 7.08
CA GLU A 148 11.22 -12.61 7.65
C GLU A 148 9.68 -12.72 7.56
N ASP A 149 9.13 -12.45 6.37
CA ASP A 149 7.67 -12.42 6.13
C ASP A 149 6.90 -11.41 7.02
N ARG A 150 7.57 -10.35 7.52
CA ARG A 150 6.96 -9.21 8.21
C ARG A 150 7.08 -7.94 7.38
N LEU A 151 6.09 -7.06 7.46
CA LEU A 151 6.15 -5.74 6.84
C LEU A 151 6.59 -4.70 7.87
N ILE A 152 7.79 -4.18 7.69
CA ILE A 152 8.38 -3.18 8.59
C ILE A 152 8.38 -1.83 7.88
N ILE A 153 7.60 -0.89 8.41
CA ILE A 153 7.59 0.49 7.98
C ILE A 153 8.75 1.22 8.66
N LYS A 154 9.72 1.65 7.85
CA LYS A 154 10.92 2.33 8.32
C LYS A 154 10.69 3.80 8.62
N THR A 155 9.93 4.47 7.76
CA THR A 155 9.65 5.90 7.88
C THR A 155 8.41 6.26 7.07
N TYR A 156 7.77 7.35 7.47
CA TYR A 156 6.78 8.08 6.69
C TYR A 156 7.39 9.39 6.18
N ILE A 157 7.09 9.74 4.93
CA ILE A 157 7.59 10.94 4.26
C ILE A 157 6.38 11.78 3.86
N ASN A 158 6.27 12.98 4.42
CA ASN A 158 5.27 13.97 4.01
C ASN A 158 5.60 14.48 2.62
N LEU A 159 4.58 14.79 1.82
CA LEU A 159 4.76 15.33 0.47
C LEU A 159 5.57 16.62 0.45
N ASP A 160 5.40 17.48 1.46
CA ASP A 160 6.10 18.77 1.59
C ASP A 160 7.63 18.63 1.71
N LEU A 161 8.13 17.42 1.96
CA LEU A 161 9.56 17.12 2.07
C LEU A 161 10.15 16.57 0.77
N LEU A 162 9.34 16.39 -0.27
CA LEU A 162 9.72 15.85 -1.57
C LEU A 162 9.73 16.96 -2.61
N SER A 163 10.65 16.87 -3.57
CA SER A 163 10.60 17.73 -4.76
C SER A 163 9.48 17.28 -5.70
N ASP A 164 9.02 18.17 -6.59
CA ASP A 164 8.01 17.85 -7.60
C ASP A 164 8.41 16.64 -8.47
N ASP A 165 9.71 16.51 -8.79
CA ASP A 165 10.23 15.38 -9.55
C ASP A 165 10.12 14.06 -8.76
N GLN A 166 10.41 14.09 -7.46
CA GLN A 166 10.24 12.92 -6.59
C GLN A 166 8.75 12.55 -6.46
N ILE A 167 7.89 13.54 -6.31
CA ILE A 167 6.43 13.33 -6.27
C ILE A 167 5.98 12.69 -7.59
N LYS A 168 6.38 13.20 -8.76
CA LYS A 168 6.04 12.59 -10.05
C LYS A 168 6.54 11.16 -10.19
N GLN A 169 7.72 10.85 -9.65
CA GLN A 169 8.26 9.50 -9.65
C GLN A 169 7.38 8.53 -8.84
N PHE A 170 6.96 8.94 -7.63
CA PHE A 170 6.14 8.09 -6.77
C PHE A 170 4.66 8.00 -7.21
N TYR A 171 4.12 9.06 -7.80
CA TYR A 171 2.73 9.18 -8.24
C TYR A 171 2.58 9.14 -9.76
N GLY A 172 3.40 8.32 -10.44
CA GLY A 172 3.34 8.12 -11.89
C GLY A 172 1.97 7.64 -12.40
N SER A 173 1.88 7.31 -13.69
CA SER A 173 0.57 7.11 -14.35
C SER A 173 -0.40 6.13 -13.65
N GLY A 174 0.10 5.14 -12.90
CA GLY A 174 -0.70 4.18 -12.12
C GLY A 174 -1.31 4.77 -10.84
N MET A 175 -0.68 5.80 -10.28
CA MET A 175 -0.94 6.37 -8.96
C MET A 175 -1.34 7.84 -9.02
N ILE A 176 -1.40 8.45 -10.21
CA ILE A 176 -1.70 9.88 -10.40
C ILE A 176 -3.03 10.30 -9.77
N SER A 177 -4.03 9.41 -9.72
CA SER A 177 -5.32 9.68 -9.07
C SER A 177 -5.26 9.69 -7.53
N MET A 178 -4.14 9.29 -6.93
CA MET A 178 -3.86 9.50 -5.50
C MET A 178 -3.13 10.79 -5.21
N LEU A 179 -2.56 11.47 -6.22
CA LEU A 179 -1.86 12.71 -5.98
C LEU A 179 -2.85 13.77 -5.48
N PRO A 180 -2.58 14.49 -4.37
CA PRO A 180 -3.45 15.57 -3.95
C PRO A 180 -3.56 16.64 -5.01
N ARG A 181 -4.75 17.26 -5.12
CA ARG A 181 -5.06 18.27 -6.15
C ARG A 181 -4.13 19.48 -6.12
N GLU A 182 -3.50 19.75 -4.98
CA GLU A 182 -2.53 20.84 -4.80
C GLU A 182 -1.24 20.60 -5.59
N TYR A 183 -0.89 19.34 -5.83
CA TYR A 183 0.26 18.90 -6.62
C TYR A 183 -0.11 18.53 -8.07
N ALA A 184 -1.41 18.47 -8.38
CA ALA A 184 -1.90 18.35 -9.75
C ALA A 184 -1.88 19.73 -10.40
N THR A 185 -0.94 19.95 -11.33
CA THR A 185 -0.79 21.22 -12.05
C THR A 185 -2.12 21.68 -12.68
N LYS A 186 -2.52 22.93 -12.40
CA LYS A 186 -3.68 23.60 -13.02
C LYS A 186 -3.45 24.07 -14.47
N ASP A 187 -2.25 23.89 -15.01
CA ASP A 187 -1.89 24.45 -16.30
C ASP A 187 -2.16 23.44 -17.43
N ILE A 188 -3.40 23.51 -17.94
CA ILE A 188 -3.91 22.70 -19.06
C ILE A 188 -3.13 22.98 -20.36
N PHE A 189 -2.33 24.06 -20.43
CA PHE A 189 -1.57 24.42 -21.61
C PHE A 189 -0.15 23.85 -21.69
N GLY A 190 0.31 23.06 -20.70
CA GLY A 190 1.66 22.49 -20.67
C GLY A 190 1.75 21.01 -20.28
N ALA A 191 0.63 20.28 -20.19
CA ALA A 191 0.62 18.88 -19.76
C ALA A 191 0.74 17.91 -20.96
N ASP A 192 1.84 17.15 -21.02
CA ASP A 192 2.08 16.04 -21.98
C ASP A 192 1.19 14.80 -21.76
N PHE A 193 0.19 14.88 -20.88
CA PHE A 193 -0.75 13.79 -20.62
C PHE A 193 -2.18 14.31 -20.49
N ILE A 194 -2.98 14.10 -21.54
CA ILE A 194 -4.43 14.27 -21.51
C ILE A 194 -5.02 13.01 -20.86
N LEU A 195 -5.72 13.16 -19.73
CA LEU A 195 -6.53 12.09 -19.16
C LEU A 195 -7.76 11.90 -20.07
N ALA A 196 -7.83 10.75 -20.74
CA ALA A 196 -8.83 10.43 -21.76
C ALA A 196 -10.31 10.45 -21.27
N ASP A 197 -10.54 10.55 -19.95
CA ASP A 197 -11.90 10.56 -19.37
C ASP A 197 -12.52 11.98 -19.29
N GLU A 198 -11.79 13.06 -19.63
CA GLU A 198 -12.33 14.44 -19.61
C GLU A 198 -12.81 14.94 -20.99
N HIS A 199 -12.76 14.10 -22.03
CA HIS A 199 -13.08 14.53 -23.40
C HIS A 199 -14.58 14.58 -23.73
N GLU A 200 -15.46 14.02 -22.90
CA GLU A 200 -16.91 14.00 -23.15
C GLU A 200 -17.64 15.28 -22.65
N GLU A 201 -17.03 16.10 -21.80
CA GLU A 201 -17.65 17.37 -21.34
C GLU A 201 -17.40 18.55 -22.30
N PHE A 202 -16.57 18.40 -23.33
CA PHE A 202 -16.23 19.47 -24.29
C PHE A 202 -16.75 19.26 -25.72
N LEU A 203 -17.57 18.23 -25.95
CA LEU A 203 -18.24 18.00 -27.23
C LEU A 203 -19.76 17.85 -27.05
N GLY A 204 -20.37 18.80 -26.35
CA GLY A 204 -21.79 19.10 -26.47
C GLY A 204 -21.94 20.41 -27.25
N ASN A 205 -22.28 20.31 -28.53
CA ASN A 205 -22.86 21.43 -29.29
C ASN A 205 -24.25 21.77 -28.75
#